data_AF-A0A941FPC8-F1
#
_entry.id   AF-A0A941FPC8-F1
#
_cell.length_a   1.000
_cell.length_b   1.000
_cell.length_c   1.000
_cell.angle_alpha   90.00
_cell.angle_beta   90.00
_cell.angle_gamma   90.00
#
_symmetry.space_group_name_H-M   'P 1'
#
loop_
_entity.id
_entity.type
_entity.pdbx_description
1 polymer ?
#
loop_
_entity_poly.entity_id
_entity_poly.type
_entity_poly.pdbx_seq_one_letter_code
_entity_poly.pdbx_strand_id
1 'polypeptide(L)' 'MYVGRDMTELSMMKKSDWENSELAYFHHSLQQMVPYLNQEGQSIHNEIVKEIENRGGLNRQEADYTHGTKTSYE' A
#
# COMPACT_ATOMS: atom_id res chain seq x y z
N MET A 1 2.47 -15.26 -0.99
CA MET A 1 1.58 -14.76 0.08
C MET A 1 2.27 -15.05 1.40
N TYR A 2 2.45 -14.04 2.24
CA TYR A 2 3.05 -14.21 3.56
C TYR A 2 2.12 -15.03 4.46
N VAL A 3 2.70 -15.93 5.27
CA VAL A 3 1.99 -16.76 6.25
C VAL A 3 2.66 -16.53 7.59
N GLY A 4 1.99 -15.82 8.49
CA GLY A 4 2.49 -15.40 9.79
C GLY A 4 1.50 -14.45 10.46
N ARG A 5 1.85 -13.96 11.66
CA ARG A 5 1.02 -12.98 12.39
C ARG A 5 0.99 -11.66 11.66
N ASP A 6 -0.14 -10.97 11.72
CA ASP A 6 -0.25 -9.68 11.05
C ASP A 6 0.46 -8.56 11.82
N MET A 7 0.62 -7.39 11.18
CA MET A 7 1.31 -6.26 11.78
C MET A 7 0.57 -5.71 13.02
N THR A 8 -0.75 -5.85 13.09
CA THR A 8 -1.55 -5.40 14.24
C THR A 8 -1.20 -6.24 15.47
N GLU A 9 -1.20 -7.56 15.32
CA GLU A 9 -0.83 -8.51 16.37
C GLU A 9 0.62 -8.27 16.82
N LEU A 10 1.54 -8.18 15.87
CA LEU A 10 2.97 -8.01 16.13
C LEU A 10 3.30 -6.65 16.75
N SER A 11 2.52 -5.60 16.47
CA SER A 11 2.75 -4.25 17.01
C SER A 11 2.65 -4.19 18.53
N MET A 12 1.80 -5.04 19.12
CA MET A 12 1.58 -5.15 20.57
C MET A 12 2.62 -6.02 21.28
N MET A 13 3.51 -6.67 20.52
CA MET A 13 4.54 -7.56 21.03
C MET A 13 5.93 -6.90 21.01
N LYS A 14 6.82 -7.40 21.86
CA LYS A 14 8.24 -7.00 21.80
C LYS A 14 8.85 -7.60 20.53
N LYS A 15 9.78 -6.86 19.92
CA LYS A 15 10.42 -7.26 18.65
C LYS A 15 11.32 -8.50 18.82
N SER A 16 11.76 -8.77 20.06
CA SER A 16 12.46 -10.00 20.45
C SER A 16 11.60 -11.26 20.34
N ASP A 17 10.28 -11.11 20.36
CA ASP A 17 9.31 -12.21 20.40
C ASP A 17 8.74 -12.49 18.99
N TRP A 18 9.25 -11.79 18.00
CA TRP A 18 8.91 -11.98 16.59
C TRP A 18 9.76 -13.11 16.03
N GLU A 19 9.17 -13.90 15.15
CA GLU A 19 9.93 -14.90 14.40
C GLU A 19 10.78 -14.22 13.32
N ASN A 20 11.90 -14.85 12.97
CA ASN A 20 12.82 -14.32 11.94
C ASN A 20 12.13 -14.14 10.58
N SER A 21 11.16 -15.00 10.25
CA SER A 21 10.34 -14.91 9.04
C SER A 21 9.51 -13.62 9.01
N GLU A 22 8.93 -13.23 10.14
CA GLU A 22 8.11 -12.04 10.30
C GLU A 22 9.00 -10.78 10.23
N LEU A 23 10.14 -10.80 10.92
CA LEU A 23 11.13 -9.72 10.86
C LEU A 23 11.60 -9.49 9.42
N ALA A 24 11.97 -10.55 8.70
CA ALA A 24 12.44 -10.45 7.32
C ALA A 24 11.34 -9.93 6.38
N TYR A 25 10.11 -10.42 6.54
CA TYR A 25 8.97 -9.98 5.74
C TYR A 25 8.68 -8.49 5.93
N PHE A 26 8.45 -8.05 7.17
CA PHE A 26 8.10 -6.65 7.43
C PHE A 26 9.27 -5.70 7.21
N HIS A 27 10.52 -6.14 7.42
CA HIS A 27 11.69 -5.35 7.03
C HIS A 27 11.69 -5.08 5.53
N HIS A 28 11.51 -6.12 4.69
CA HIS A 28 11.48 -5.96 3.24
C HIS A 28 10.31 -5.07 2.79
N SER A 29 9.12 -5.30 3.32
CA SER A 29 7.92 -4.49 3.01
C SER A 29 8.09 -3.02 3.37
N LEU A 30 8.69 -2.73 4.53
CA LEU A 30 8.87 -1.35 4.99
C LEU A 30 10.05 -0.67 4.30
N GLN A 31 11.13 -1.39 3.97
CA GLN A 31 12.33 -0.81 3.35
C GLN A 31 12.02 0.01 2.09
N GLN A 32 11.04 -0.43 1.28
CA GLN A 32 10.61 0.29 0.08
C GLN A 32 9.82 1.58 0.40
N MET A 33 9.15 1.61 1.55
CA MET A 33 8.29 2.72 1.96
C MET A 33 9.03 3.76 2.81
N VAL A 34 10.10 3.39 3.52
CA VAL A 34 10.86 4.27 4.43
C VAL A 34 11.17 5.65 3.82
N PRO A 35 11.66 5.77 2.56
CA PRO A 35 11.99 7.07 1.98
C PRO A 35 10.80 8.04 1.90
N TYR A 36 9.57 7.51 1.87
CA TYR A 36 8.33 8.29 1.73
C TYR A 36 7.62 8.53 3.08
N LEU A 37 8.16 8.05 4.21
CA LEU A 37 7.57 8.25 5.55
C LEU A 37 7.96 9.61 6.18
N ASN A 38 7.93 10.68 5.38
CA ASN A 38 8.27 12.04 5.80
C ASN A 38 7.32 13.08 5.12
N GLN A 39 7.53 14.37 5.40
CA GLN A 39 6.71 15.44 4.80
C GLN A 39 6.81 15.50 3.27
N GLU A 40 7.97 15.17 2.70
CA GLU A 40 8.19 15.14 1.26
C GLU A 40 7.38 14.01 0.60
N GLY A 41 7.40 12.81 1.18
CA GLY A 41 6.58 11.69 0.72
C GLY A 41 5.08 11.97 0.80
N GLN A 42 4.62 12.73 1.80
CA GLN A 42 3.23 13.20 1.86
C GLN A 42 2.90 14.17 0.72
N SER A 43 3.84 15.07 0.36
CA SER A 43 3.65 15.96 -0.80
C SER A 43 3.53 15.15 -2.08
N ILE A 44 4.42 14.18 -2.30
CA ILE A 44 4.40 13.27 -3.46
C ILE A 44 3.05 12.53 -3.53
N HIS A 45 2.56 12.00 -2.41
CA HIS A 45 1.26 11.35 -2.35
C HIS A 45 0.12 12.29 -2.76
N ASN A 46 0.11 13.53 -2.26
CA ASN A 46 -0.91 14.52 -2.61
C ASN A 46 -0.85 14.92 -4.09
N GLU A 47 0.34 15.00 -4.68
CA GLU A 47 0.51 15.25 -6.11
C GLU A 47 -0.06 14.10 -6.95
N ILE A 48 0.18 12.85 -6.55
CA ILE A 48 -0.41 11.67 -7.19
C ILE A 48 -1.94 11.71 -7.12
N VAL A 49 -2.52 12.03 -5.94
CA VAL A 49 -3.98 12.15 -5.77
C VAL A 49 -4.55 13.24 -6.68
N LYS A 50 -3.93 14.42 -6.71
CA LYS A 50 -4.34 15.51 -7.61
C LYS A 50 -4.30 15.09 -9.06
N GLU A 51 -3.26 14.34 -9.47
CA GLU A 51 -3.15 13.85 -10.84
C GLU A 51 -4.22 12.80 -11.17
N ILE A 52 -4.55 11.93 -10.23
CA ILE A 52 -5.68 10.99 -10.36
C ILE A 52 -6.98 11.76 -10.57
N GLU A 53 -7.24 12.79 -9.76
CA GLU A 53 -8.43 13.64 -9.89
C GLU A 53 -8.45 14.37 -11.23
N ASN A 54 -7.32 14.95 -11.66
CA ASN A 54 -7.17 15.62 -12.96
C ASN A 54 -7.47 14.67 -14.13
N ARG A 55 -7.13 13.39 -14.02
CA ARG A 55 -7.44 12.35 -15.02
C ARG A 55 -8.89 11.85 -14.98
N GLY A 56 -9.72 12.40 -14.10
CA GLY A 56 -11.13 12.05 -13.95
C GLY A 56 -11.41 11.08 -12.79
N GLY A 57 -10.50 10.96 -11.84
CA GLY A 57 -10.64 10.11 -10.66
C GLY A 57 -10.44 8.62 -10.97
N LEU A 58 -10.48 7.80 -9.91
CA LEU A 58 -10.40 6.34 -10.03
C LEU A 58 -11.70 5.71 -10.58
N ASN A 59 -12.75 6.50 -10.76
CA ASN A 59 -14.10 6.07 -11.10
C ASN A 59 -14.49 6.29 -12.58
N ARG A 60 -13.54 6.55 -13.50
CA ARG A 60 -13.82 6.54 -14.96
C ARG A 60 -13.99 5.11 -15.52
N GLN A 61 -14.83 4.37 -14.83
CA GLN A 61 -15.39 3.08 -15.17
C GLN A 61 -16.88 3.18 -14.75
N GLU A 62 -17.59 4.19 -15.25
CA GLU A 62 -19.04 4.10 -15.31
C GLU A 62 -19.34 2.98 -16.30
N ALA A 63 -19.89 1.89 -15.81
CA ALA A 63 -20.33 0.78 -16.64
C ALA A 63 -21.36 1.28 -17.64
N ASP A 64 -21.02 1.23 -18.93
CA ASP A 64 -22.01 1.22 -19.99
C ASP A 64 -22.39 -0.25 -20.27
N TYR A 65 -23.59 -0.51 -20.80
CA TYR A 65 -24.11 -1.87 -21.08
C TYR A 65 -23.26 -2.67 -22.10
N THR A 66 -22.16 -2.09 -22.56
CA THR A 66 -21.21 -2.64 -23.53
C THR A 66 -19.80 -2.90 -22.97
N HIS A 67 -19.41 -2.38 -21.79
CA HIS A 67 -18.01 -2.46 -21.34
C HIS A 67 -17.87 -2.71 -19.83
N GLY A 68 -17.22 -3.83 -19.48
CA GLY A 68 -16.93 -4.23 -18.10
C GLY A 68 -15.78 -3.45 -17.46
N THR A 69 -15.92 -3.18 -16.17
CA THR A 69 -15.04 -2.33 -15.36
C THR A 69 -14.06 -3.19 -14.55
N LYS A 70 -12.94 -3.58 -15.16
CA LYS A 70 -11.85 -4.20 -14.40
C LYS A 70 -10.52 -3.53 -14.72
N THR A 71 -10.10 -2.65 -13.82
CA THR A 71 -8.69 -2.25 -13.74
C THR A 71 -7.92 -3.41 -13.12
N SER A 72 -7.24 -4.20 -13.94
CA SER A 72 -6.27 -5.19 -13.47
C SER A 72 -5.04 -4.45 -12.96
N TYR A 73 -4.73 -4.62 -11.68
CA TYR A 73 -3.40 -4.36 -11.15
C TYR A 73 -2.66 -5.71 -11.17
N GLU A 74 -1.67 -5.86 -12.05
CA GLU A 74 -0.69 -6.96 -12.02
C GLU A 74 0.45 -6.63 -11.05
#